data_AF-A0A7C3IUW8-F1
#
_entry.id   AF-A0A7C3IUW8-F1
#
_cell.length_a   1.000
_cell.length_b   1.000
_cell.length_c   1.000
_cell.angle_alpha   90.00
_cell.angle_beta   90.00
_cell.angle_gamma   90.00
#
_symmetry.space_group_name_H-M   'P 1'
#
loop_
_entity.id
_entity.type
_entity.pdbx_description
1 polymer ?
#
loop_
_entity_poly.entity_id
_entity_poly.type
_entity_poly.pdbx_seq_one_letter_code
_entity_poly.pdbx_strand_id
1 'polypeptide(L)'
;MEKILTRSYKKDMLDHIRTYPEDFDELIQLAMSNKEPYSWRAAWLLWSCIRKNDERLLKYVDKMIDLLPSMGDSQQRELLKILYLMEYDEDSEGKLFDLSLSIWEKLGIQPSLRFNALKIIIKITKKHPELKQELSFLLQNEYLESLTPGVKHSINKMIKAFKLKPIAY
;
A
#
# COMPACT_ATOMS: atom_id res chain seq x y z
N MET A 1 5.16 0.54 -22.62
CA MET A 1 4.67 -0.30 -21.48
C MET A 1 3.38 -1.14 -21.69
N GLU A 2 2.29 -0.59 -22.22
CA GLU A 2 0.91 -1.16 -22.07
C GLU A 2 0.66 -2.58 -22.63
N LYS A 3 1.23 -2.91 -23.79
CA LYS A 3 1.05 -4.25 -24.42
C LYS A 3 1.64 -5.35 -23.55
N ILE A 4 2.78 -5.08 -22.93
CA ILE A 4 3.50 -6.02 -22.06
C ILE A 4 2.70 -6.28 -20.78
N LEU A 5 2.16 -5.24 -20.15
CA LEU A 5 1.33 -5.36 -18.95
C LEU A 5 0.05 -6.16 -19.15
N THR A 6 -0.40 -6.36 -20.40
CA THR A 6 -1.67 -7.05 -20.69
C THR A 6 -1.54 -8.41 -21.33
N ARG A 7 -0.37 -8.72 -21.90
CA ARG A 7 -0.17 -9.91 -22.74
C ARG A 7 1.00 -10.79 -22.30
N SER A 8 1.71 -10.41 -21.25
CA SER A 8 2.91 -11.11 -20.79
C SER A 8 2.73 -11.66 -19.37
N TYR A 9 3.48 -12.71 -19.04
CA TYR A 9 3.54 -13.21 -17.68
C TYR A 9 4.47 -12.35 -16.81
N LYS A 10 4.37 -12.50 -15.48
CA LYS A 10 5.19 -11.75 -14.52
C LYS A 10 6.67 -11.78 -14.84
N LYS A 11 7.19 -12.96 -15.19
CA LYS A 11 8.61 -13.18 -15.48
C LYS A 11 9.04 -12.30 -16.64
N ASP A 12 8.32 -12.36 -17.76
CA ASP A 12 8.64 -11.58 -18.96
C ASP A 12 8.53 -10.07 -18.71
N MET A 13 7.54 -9.64 -17.92
CA MET A 13 7.43 -8.22 -17.52
C MET A 13 8.63 -7.75 -16.70
N LEU A 14 9.11 -8.57 -15.76
CA LEU A 14 10.29 -8.25 -14.95
C LEU A 14 11.56 -8.25 -15.79
N ASP A 15 11.69 -9.21 -16.71
CA ASP A 15 12.84 -9.30 -17.61
C ASP A 15 12.86 -8.11 -18.59
N HIS A 16 11.70 -7.64 -19.05
CA HIS A 16 11.58 -6.41 -19.83
C HIS A 16 12.11 -5.19 -19.07
N ILE A 17 11.62 -4.95 -17.84
CA ILE A 17 12.06 -3.80 -17.03
C ILE A 17 13.57 -3.85 -16.70
N ARG A 18 14.14 -5.05 -16.58
CA ARG A 18 15.60 -5.22 -16.40
C ARG A 18 16.37 -4.92 -17.68
N THR A 19 15.82 -5.28 -18.82
CA THR A 19 16.45 -5.10 -20.14
C THR A 19 16.38 -3.64 -20.60
N TYR A 20 15.28 -2.94 -20.26
CA TYR A 20 15.02 -1.55 -20.63
C TYR A 20 14.78 -0.69 -19.37
N PRO A 21 15.83 -0.31 -18.62
CA PRO A 21 15.71 0.52 -17.42
C PRO A 21 15.06 1.89 -17.67
N GLU A 22 15.17 2.42 -18.90
CA GLU A 22 14.53 3.65 -19.35
C GLU A 22 12.99 3.60 -19.27
N ASP A 23 12.41 2.41 -19.41
CA ASP A 23 10.97 2.20 -19.33
C ASP A 23 10.46 2.24 -17.87
N PHE A 24 11.36 2.30 -16.89
CA PHE A 24 10.97 2.38 -15.48
C PHE A 24 10.22 3.66 -15.15
N ASP A 25 10.62 4.81 -15.73
CA ASP A 25 9.88 6.06 -15.54
C ASP A 25 8.48 5.97 -16.18
N GLU A 26 8.34 5.34 -17.36
CA GLU A 26 7.02 5.07 -17.97
C GLU A 26 6.16 4.20 -17.05
N LEU A 27 6.75 3.17 -16.41
CA LEU A 27 6.06 2.31 -15.46
C LEU A 27 5.54 3.08 -14.25
N ILE A 28 6.33 4.01 -13.70
CA ILE A 28 5.91 4.86 -12.57
C ILE A 28 4.76 5.77 -12.98
N GLN A 29 4.87 6.45 -14.12
CA GLN A 29 3.80 7.34 -14.59
C GLN A 29 2.51 6.58 -14.83
N LEU A 30 2.59 5.39 -15.42
CA LEU A 30 1.42 4.53 -15.66
C LEU A 30 0.81 4.03 -14.35
N ALA A 31 1.63 3.67 -13.36
CA ALA A 31 1.17 3.28 -12.02
C ALA A 31 0.45 4.40 -11.25
N MET A 32 0.77 5.66 -11.54
CA MET A 32 0.12 6.85 -10.96
C MET A 32 -1.02 7.40 -11.83
N SER A 33 -1.25 6.85 -13.03
CA SER A 33 -2.34 7.28 -13.91
C SER A 33 -3.66 6.59 -13.54
N ASN A 34 -4.80 7.05 -14.06
CA ASN A 34 -6.10 6.35 -13.93
C ASN A 34 -6.49 5.62 -15.22
N LYS A 35 -5.50 5.07 -15.94
CA LYS A 35 -5.70 4.36 -17.20
C LYS A 35 -5.92 2.86 -16.94
N GLU A 36 -7.18 2.44 -16.90
CA GLU A 36 -7.57 1.04 -16.73
C GLU A 36 -7.42 0.24 -18.05
N PRO A 37 -7.04 -1.07 -18.00
CA PRO A 37 -6.63 -1.87 -16.84
C PRO A 37 -5.12 -1.79 -16.53
N TYR A 38 -4.43 -0.79 -17.05
CA TYR A 38 -2.97 -0.73 -17.04
C TYR A 38 -2.41 -0.24 -15.72
N SER A 39 -3.10 0.68 -15.05
CA SER A 39 -2.55 1.42 -13.91
C SER A 39 -2.34 0.54 -12.69
N TRP A 40 -3.32 -0.29 -12.32
CA TRP A 40 -3.14 -1.24 -11.23
C TRP A 40 -2.09 -2.32 -11.54
N ARG A 41 -1.97 -2.75 -12.82
CA ARG A 41 -0.93 -3.71 -13.24
C ARG A 41 0.46 -3.10 -13.22
N ALA A 42 0.58 -1.85 -13.63
CA ALA A 42 1.81 -1.08 -13.54
C ALA A 42 2.25 -0.95 -12.08
N ALA A 43 1.34 -0.56 -11.17
CA ALA A 43 1.64 -0.48 -9.73
C ALA A 43 2.05 -1.84 -9.15
N TRP A 44 1.39 -2.92 -9.55
CA TRP A 44 1.76 -4.28 -9.13
C TRP A 44 3.14 -4.73 -9.63
N LEU A 45 3.47 -4.43 -10.89
CA LEU A 45 4.78 -4.74 -11.46
C LEU A 45 5.86 -3.90 -10.78
N LEU A 46 5.59 -2.61 -10.57
CA LEU A 46 6.49 -1.67 -9.90
C LEU A 46 6.83 -2.15 -8.48
N TRP A 47 5.82 -2.47 -7.67
CA TRP A 47 6.01 -3.12 -6.36
C TRP A 47 6.91 -4.37 -6.44
N SER A 48 6.82 -5.14 -7.53
CA SER A 48 7.53 -6.39 -7.69
C SER A 48 9.01 -6.24 -8.06
N CYS A 49 9.48 -5.06 -8.43
CA CYS A 49 10.85 -4.81 -8.90
C CYS A 49 11.57 -3.66 -8.18
N ILE A 50 10.97 -3.11 -7.12
CA ILE A 50 11.60 -2.10 -6.26
C ILE A 50 12.20 -2.71 -5.00
N ARG A 51 13.17 -1.99 -4.43
CA ARG A 51 13.77 -2.30 -3.13
C ARG A 51 13.21 -1.40 -2.02
N LYS A 52 13.54 -1.69 -0.77
CA LYS A 52 13.26 -0.78 0.35
C LYS A 52 13.94 0.57 0.08
N ASN A 53 13.19 1.66 0.24
CA ASN A 53 13.61 3.03 -0.01
C ASN A 53 14.29 3.22 -1.38
N ASP A 54 13.63 2.77 -2.45
CA ASP A 54 14.17 2.84 -3.81
C ASP A 54 14.33 4.30 -4.28
N GLU A 55 15.58 4.73 -4.49
CA GLU A 55 15.93 6.11 -4.87
C GLU A 55 15.19 6.61 -6.11
N ARG A 56 14.86 5.70 -7.03
CA ARG A 56 14.13 6.03 -8.27
C ARG A 56 12.71 6.53 -8.00
N LEU A 57 12.14 6.20 -6.83
CA LEU A 57 10.80 6.57 -6.44
C LEU A 57 10.72 7.82 -5.57
N LEU A 58 11.82 8.26 -4.94
CA LEU A 58 11.80 9.33 -3.93
C LEU A 58 11.08 10.60 -4.42
N LYS A 59 11.38 11.06 -5.64
CA LYS A 59 10.76 12.26 -6.24
C LYS A 59 9.27 12.12 -6.57
N TYR A 60 8.70 10.91 -6.47
CA TYR A 60 7.31 10.62 -6.79
C TYR A 60 6.47 10.29 -5.56
N VAL A 61 7.07 10.14 -4.39
CA VAL A 61 6.39 9.67 -3.18
C VAL A 61 5.21 10.58 -2.81
N ASP A 62 5.44 11.89 -2.71
CA ASP A 62 4.38 12.85 -2.35
C ASP A 62 3.25 12.84 -3.37
N LYS A 63 3.61 12.78 -4.66
CA LYS A 63 2.63 12.67 -5.75
C LYS A 63 1.81 11.38 -5.65
N MET A 64 2.42 10.25 -5.27
CA MET A 64 1.68 9.00 -5.06
C MET A 64 0.70 9.13 -3.89
N ILE A 65 1.10 9.78 -2.80
CA ILE A 65 0.25 10.03 -1.63
C ILE A 65 -0.94 10.90 -2.03
N ASP A 66 -0.69 12.02 -2.69
CA ASP A 66 -1.74 12.98 -3.12
C ASP A 66 -2.74 12.36 -4.10
N LEU A 67 -2.30 11.42 -4.94
CA LEU A 67 -3.17 10.78 -5.94
C LEU A 67 -3.98 9.61 -5.40
N LEU A 68 -3.60 8.99 -4.28
CA LEU A 68 -4.27 7.81 -3.69
C LEU A 68 -5.80 7.95 -3.67
N PRO A 69 -6.41 9.05 -3.19
CA PRO A 69 -7.87 9.16 -3.09
C PRO A 69 -8.62 9.09 -4.42
N SER A 70 -7.94 9.39 -5.53
CA SER A 70 -8.55 9.45 -6.88
C SER A 70 -8.59 8.11 -7.61
N MET A 71 -7.99 7.07 -7.02
CA MET A 71 -7.74 5.79 -7.69
C MET A 71 -8.73 4.71 -7.25
N GLY A 72 -8.91 3.69 -8.10
CA GLY A 72 -9.71 2.51 -7.75
C GLY A 72 -9.03 1.61 -6.69
N ASP A 73 -9.83 0.83 -5.96
CA ASP A 73 -9.37 0.01 -4.82
C ASP A 73 -8.14 -0.86 -5.12
N SER A 74 -8.10 -1.48 -6.31
CA SER A 74 -6.98 -2.35 -6.68
C SER A 74 -5.68 -1.59 -6.90
N GLN A 75 -5.75 -0.38 -7.45
CA GLN A 75 -4.58 0.46 -7.65
C GLN A 75 -4.10 1.07 -6.34
N GLN A 76 -5.02 1.60 -5.52
CA GLN A 76 -4.71 2.08 -4.17
C GLN A 76 -3.96 1.01 -3.37
N ARG A 77 -4.44 -0.24 -3.41
CA ARG A 77 -3.82 -1.35 -2.68
C ARG A 77 -2.37 -1.60 -3.10
N GLU A 78 -2.07 -1.55 -4.40
CA GLU A 78 -0.70 -1.77 -4.88
C GLU A 78 0.21 -0.57 -4.58
N LEU A 79 -0.29 0.67 -4.69
CA LEU A 79 0.47 1.85 -4.27
C LEU A 79 0.76 1.87 -2.78
N LEU A 80 -0.17 1.45 -1.91
CA LEU A 80 0.10 1.32 -0.48
C LEU A 80 1.23 0.32 -0.18
N LYS A 81 1.42 -0.72 -1.00
CA LYS A 81 2.57 -1.63 -0.85
C LYS A 81 3.87 -0.94 -1.23
N ILE A 82 3.87 -0.17 -2.32
CA ILE A 82 5.03 0.63 -2.74
C ILE A 82 5.41 1.60 -1.63
N LEU A 83 4.46 2.42 -1.20
CA LEU A 83 4.59 3.37 -0.09
C LEU A 83 5.09 2.66 1.17
N TYR A 84 4.58 1.48 1.52
CA TYR A 84 5.08 0.73 2.69
C TYR A 84 6.61 0.50 2.69
N LEU A 85 7.28 0.45 1.52
CA LEU A 85 8.74 0.34 1.42
C LEU A 85 9.50 1.67 1.43
N MET A 86 8.82 2.80 1.22
CA MET A 86 9.44 4.11 1.11
C MET A 86 9.64 4.77 2.47
N GLU A 87 10.56 5.73 2.51
CA GLU A 87 10.72 6.68 3.60
C GLU A 87 10.13 8.03 3.20
N TYR A 88 9.75 8.82 4.20
CA TYR A 88 9.01 10.07 4.07
C TYR A 88 9.60 11.10 5.03
N ASP A 89 9.42 12.36 4.70
CA ASP A 89 9.47 13.42 5.71
C ASP A 89 8.21 13.39 6.60
N GLU A 90 8.18 14.26 7.60
CA GLU A 90 7.11 14.32 8.59
C GLU A 90 5.75 14.72 7.98
N ASP A 91 5.76 15.65 7.02
CA ASP A 91 4.55 16.15 6.36
C ASP A 91 3.88 15.04 5.52
N SER A 92 4.67 14.33 4.70
CA SER A 92 4.15 13.24 3.88
C SER A 92 3.79 12.01 4.72
N GLU A 93 4.50 11.78 5.83
CA GLU A 93 4.13 10.72 6.78
C GLU A 93 2.76 11.00 7.42
N GLY A 94 2.50 12.23 7.88
CA GLY A 94 1.22 12.63 8.44
C GLY A 94 0.07 12.48 7.43
N LYS A 95 0.23 13.02 6.22
CA LYS A 95 -0.77 12.87 5.14
C LYS A 95 -1.09 11.40 4.86
N LEU A 96 -0.07 10.57 4.74
CA LEU A 96 -0.25 9.15 4.44
C LEU A 96 -0.92 8.40 5.60
N PHE A 97 -0.66 8.80 6.84
CA PHE A 97 -1.35 8.26 8.02
C PHE A 97 -2.85 8.53 7.94
N ASP A 98 -3.25 9.79 7.73
CA ASP A 98 -4.65 10.21 7.65
C ASP A 98 -5.42 9.52 6.51
N LEU A 99 -4.77 9.40 5.35
CA LEU A 99 -5.32 8.66 4.21
C LEU A 99 -5.50 7.18 4.54
N SER A 100 -4.53 6.58 5.27
CA SER A 100 -4.61 5.18 5.66
C SER A 100 -5.70 4.94 6.71
N LEU A 101 -5.92 5.88 7.64
CA LEU A 101 -7.06 5.85 8.56
C LEU A 101 -8.38 5.86 7.80
N SER A 102 -8.54 6.83 6.89
CA SER A 102 -9.75 6.97 6.07
C SER A 102 -10.08 5.69 5.26
N ILE A 103 -9.04 5.02 4.74
CA ILE A 103 -9.19 3.73 4.05
C ILE A 103 -9.56 2.61 5.04
N TRP A 104 -8.89 2.54 6.18
CA TRP A 104 -9.14 1.50 7.18
C TRP A 104 -10.57 1.54 7.74
N GLU A 105 -11.12 2.72 7.99
CA GLU A 105 -12.44 2.92 8.57
C GLU A 105 -13.59 2.61 7.60
N LYS A 106 -13.32 2.62 6.29
CA LYS A 106 -14.32 2.33 5.26
C LYS A 106 -14.63 0.83 5.18
N LEU A 107 -15.61 0.34 5.93
CA LEU A 107 -15.91 -1.10 6.03
C LEU A 107 -16.37 -1.76 4.71
N GLY A 108 -16.91 -0.98 3.76
CA GLY A 108 -17.48 -1.47 2.50
C GLY A 108 -16.51 -1.67 1.34
N ILE A 109 -15.21 -1.40 1.52
CA ILE A 109 -14.18 -1.60 0.49
C ILE A 109 -13.41 -2.91 0.67
N GLN A 110 -12.57 -3.25 -0.31
CA GLN A 110 -11.87 -4.52 -0.33
C GLN A 110 -11.05 -4.78 0.96
N PRO A 111 -11.22 -5.93 1.65
CA PRO A 111 -10.48 -6.25 2.88
C PRO A 111 -8.95 -6.21 2.73
N SER A 112 -8.42 -6.55 1.55
CA SER A 112 -6.99 -6.50 1.27
C SER A 112 -6.45 -5.08 1.12
N LEU A 113 -7.25 -4.12 0.65
CA LEU A 113 -6.91 -2.70 0.63
C LEU A 113 -6.80 -2.17 2.07
N ARG A 114 -7.85 -2.40 2.87
CA ARG A 114 -7.89 -2.05 4.30
C ARG A 114 -6.70 -2.64 5.06
N PHE A 115 -6.36 -3.90 4.81
CA PHE A 115 -5.18 -4.53 5.40
C PHE A 115 -3.86 -3.82 5.09
N ASN A 116 -3.67 -3.35 3.85
CA ASN A 116 -2.45 -2.61 3.49
C ASN A 116 -2.44 -1.20 4.11
N ALA A 117 -3.59 -0.56 4.28
CA ALA A 117 -3.69 0.69 5.03
C ALA A 117 -3.31 0.50 6.51
N LEU A 118 -3.81 -0.56 7.16
CA LEU A 118 -3.43 -0.89 8.54
C LEU A 118 -1.92 -1.14 8.70
N LYS A 119 -1.26 -1.75 7.70
CA LYS A 119 0.20 -1.91 7.72
C LYS A 119 0.93 -0.58 7.77
N ILE A 120 0.42 0.44 7.06
CA ILE A 120 0.99 1.80 7.06
C ILE A 120 0.77 2.44 8.44
N ILE A 121 -0.46 2.42 8.96
CA ILE A 121 -0.79 2.92 10.30
C ILE A 121 0.18 2.34 11.33
N ILE A 122 0.32 1.00 11.38
CA ILE A 122 1.23 0.33 12.33
C ILE A 122 2.70 0.70 12.10
N LYS A 123 3.14 0.90 10.85
CA LYS A 123 4.51 1.34 10.53
C LYS A 123 4.79 2.73 11.10
N ILE A 124 3.81 3.64 11.02
CA ILE A 124 3.92 5.03 11.51
C ILE A 124 3.81 5.06 13.04
N THR A 125 2.84 4.36 13.64
CA THR A 125 2.70 4.22 15.11
C THR A 125 3.93 3.58 15.77
N LYS A 126 4.74 2.81 15.04
CA LYS A 126 6.03 2.30 15.54
C LYS A 126 7.06 3.40 15.74
N LYS A 127 7.03 4.45 14.92
CA LYS A 127 7.90 5.63 15.02
C LYS A 127 7.38 6.62 16.05
N HIS A 128 6.05 6.71 16.19
CA HIS A 128 5.31 7.65 17.05
C HIS A 128 4.50 6.90 18.12
N PRO A 129 5.10 6.55 19.28
CA PRO A 129 4.47 5.73 20.31
C PRO A 129 3.21 6.31 20.93
N GLU A 130 3.02 7.63 20.87
CA GLU A 130 1.82 8.35 21.30
C GLU A 130 0.57 7.89 20.55
N LEU A 131 0.70 7.49 19.28
CA LEU A 131 -0.39 6.99 18.45
C LEU A 131 -0.83 5.55 18.81
N LYS A 132 -0.18 4.90 19.79
CA LYS A 132 -0.52 3.52 20.19
C LYS A 132 -1.94 3.40 20.74
N GLN A 133 -2.43 4.43 21.43
CA GLN A 133 -3.79 4.41 21.96
C GLN A 133 -4.80 4.42 20.81
N GLU A 134 -4.64 5.29 19.83
CA GLU A 134 -5.46 5.35 18.62
C GLU A 134 -5.50 4.00 17.91
N LEU A 135 -4.34 3.37 17.71
CA LEU A 135 -4.25 2.04 17.10
C LEU A 135 -5.06 0.97 17.85
N SER A 136 -5.19 1.06 19.17
CA SER A 136 -6.01 0.10 19.92
C SER A 136 -7.51 0.24 19.62
N PHE A 137 -7.99 1.46 19.37
CA PHE A 137 -9.39 1.71 18.95
C PHE A 137 -9.66 1.18 17.54
N LEU A 138 -8.70 1.33 16.62
CA LEU A 138 -8.80 0.85 15.24
C LEU A 138 -8.84 -0.69 15.13
N LEU A 139 -8.48 -1.41 16.19
CA LEU A 139 -8.44 -2.87 16.25
C LEU A 139 -9.65 -3.47 16.99
N GLN A 140 -10.69 -2.70 17.24
CA GLN A 140 -11.95 -3.18 17.80
C GLN A 140 -12.76 -3.99 16.77
N ASN A 141 -13.71 -4.79 17.26
CA ASN A 141 -14.46 -5.76 16.46
C ASN A 141 -15.20 -5.13 15.28
N GLU A 142 -15.74 -3.92 15.43
CA GLU A 142 -16.39 -3.14 14.37
C GLU A 142 -15.56 -3.11 13.07
N TYR A 143 -14.26 -2.84 13.18
CA TYR A 143 -13.37 -2.75 12.03
C TYR A 143 -12.95 -4.12 11.51
N LEU A 144 -12.87 -5.12 12.38
CA LEU A 144 -12.35 -6.44 12.07
C LEU A 144 -13.40 -7.37 11.47
N GLU A 145 -14.66 -7.27 11.89
CA GLU A 145 -15.73 -8.22 11.52
C GLU A 145 -15.95 -8.31 10.02
N SER A 146 -15.89 -7.16 9.33
CA SER A 146 -16.03 -7.01 7.88
C SER A 146 -14.86 -7.61 7.06
N LEU A 147 -13.80 -8.08 7.72
CA LEU A 147 -12.64 -8.66 7.05
C LEU A 147 -12.80 -10.16 6.79
N THR A 148 -12.16 -10.65 5.73
CA THR A 148 -12.11 -12.08 5.45
C THR A 148 -11.30 -12.83 6.53
N PRO A 149 -11.56 -14.14 6.75
CA PRO A 149 -10.81 -14.94 7.71
C PRO A 149 -9.29 -14.88 7.51
N GLY A 150 -8.82 -14.89 6.26
CA GLY A 150 -7.39 -14.80 5.94
C GLY A 150 -6.76 -13.45 6.31
N VAL A 151 -7.50 -12.35 6.12
CA VAL A 151 -7.06 -11.01 6.54
C VAL A 151 -7.05 -10.91 8.07
N LYS A 152 -8.11 -11.37 8.75
CA LYS A 152 -8.16 -11.43 10.22
C LYS A 152 -6.96 -12.20 10.80
N HIS A 153 -6.64 -13.36 10.24
CA HIS A 153 -5.48 -14.15 10.66
C HIS A 153 -4.17 -13.36 10.52
N SER A 154 -3.98 -12.67 9.39
CA SER A 154 -2.80 -11.87 9.12
C SER A 154 -2.64 -10.70 10.09
N ILE A 155 -3.74 -10.01 10.42
CA ILE A 155 -3.77 -8.92 11.39
C ILE A 155 -3.40 -9.42 12.79
N ASN A 156 -3.95 -10.55 13.24
CA ASN A 156 -3.61 -11.12 14.53
C ASN A 156 -2.13 -11.47 14.66
N LYS A 157 -1.53 -12.04 13.60
CA LYS A 157 -0.09 -12.30 13.56
C LYS A 157 0.72 -11.00 13.71
N MET A 158 0.28 -9.93 13.08
CA MET A 158 0.92 -8.62 13.13
C MET A 158 0.81 -7.95 14.50
N ILE A 159 -0.39 -8.00 15.11
CA ILE A 159 -0.67 -7.48 16.46
C ILE A 159 0.19 -8.17 17.52
N LYS A 160 0.26 -9.51 17.46
CA LYS A 160 1.13 -10.31 18.35
C LYS A 160 2.59 -9.88 18.23
N ALA A 161 3.09 -9.68 17.01
CA ALA A 161 4.44 -9.19 16.77
C ALA A 161 4.67 -7.76 17.31
N PHE A 162 3.62 -6.94 17.39
CA PHE A 162 3.67 -5.58 17.93
C PHE A 162 3.43 -5.51 19.45
N LYS A 163 3.25 -6.66 20.13
CA LYS A 163 2.95 -6.77 21.57
C LYS A 163 1.71 -5.99 22.02
N LEU A 164 0.74 -5.74 21.14
CA LEU A 164 -0.57 -5.27 21.56
C LEU A 164 -1.35 -6.44 22.20
N LYS A 165 -2.25 -6.14 23.15
CA LYS A 165 -3.12 -7.16 23.74
C LYS A 165 -3.85 -7.90 22.60
N PRO A 166 -3.92 -9.25 22.63
CA PRO A 166 -4.63 -10.00 21.60
C PRO A 166 -6.11 -9.59 21.58
N ILE A 167 -6.68 -9.54 20.38
CA ILE A 167 -8.11 -9.29 20.18
C ILE A 167 -8.89 -10.44 20.83
N ALA A 168 -9.79 -10.11 21.74
CA ALA A 168 -10.73 -11.08 22.29
C ALA A 168 -11.82 -11.32 21.24
N TYR A 169 -11.91 -12.56 20.77
CA TYR A 169 -12.96 -13.03 19.87
C TYR A 169 -14.24 -13.34 20.64
#